data_AF-A0A4R3REW2-F1
#
_entry.id   AF-A0A4R3REW2-F1
#
_cell.length_a   1.000
_cell.length_b   1.000
_cell.length_c   1.000
_cell.angle_alpha   90.00
_cell.angle_beta   90.00
_cell.angle_gamma   90.00
#
_symmetry.space_group_name_H-M   'P 1'
#
loop_
_entity.id
_entity.type
_entity.pdbx_description
1 polymer ?
#
loop_
_entity_poly.entity_id
_entity_poly.type
_entity_poly.pdbx_seq_one_letter_code
_entity_poly.pdbx_strand_id
1 'polypeptide(L)'
;MISVDQFRFIQSALGQQGMDDIAWSENIKPPESAEDFAFEAIFVICNSGMKNTIARRIYDRVAEQISIGKPVREVFGHPGKAAAIETIWLNRADLFARYFTAADKVEFCASLPWIGGITKFHLAKNFGADVAKPDVHLQRLAEREGVTAQLLCERLAEATGYRAATVDVLLWRACANGIINSRTGEVFA
;
A
#
# COMPACT_ATOMS: atom_id res chain seq x y z
N MET A 1 -9.62 12.97 17.66
CA MET A 1 -8.20 13.02 17.29
C MET A 1 -7.47 11.86 17.94
N ILE A 2 -6.65 11.13 17.18
CA ILE A 2 -5.76 10.09 17.68
C ILE A 2 -4.58 10.79 18.36
N SER A 3 -4.47 10.65 19.67
CA SER A 3 -3.32 11.19 20.42
C SER A 3 -2.06 10.36 20.16
N VAL A 4 -0.89 10.95 20.47
CA VAL A 4 0.39 10.23 20.36
C VAL A 4 0.42 9.01 21.28
N ASP A 5 -0.15 9.11 22.48
CA ASP A 5 -0.23 7.99 23.42
C ASP A 5 -1.14 6.86 22.89
N GLN A 6 -2.27 7.21 22.28
CA GLN A 6 -3.13 6.24 21.61
C GLN A 6 -2.40 5.56 20.44
N PHE A 7 -1.64 6.31 19.66
CA PHE A 7 -0.85 5.75 18.57
C PHE A 7 0.26 4.81 19.07
N ARG A 8 0.98 5.19 20.14
CA ARG A 8 1.98 4.32 20.79
C ARG A 8 1.35 3.05 21.37
N PHE A 9 0.16 3.16 21.95
CA PHE A 9 -0.60 1.98 22.37
C PHE A 9 -0.93 1.08 21.18
N ILE A 10 -1.44 1.63 20.08
CA ILE A 10 -1.74 0.87 18.85
C ILE A 10 -0.49 0.15 18.33
N GLN A 11 0.65 0.86 18.26
CA GLN A 11 1.93 0.26 17.87
C GLN A 11 2.28 -0.93 18.76
N SER A 12 2.17 -0.78 20.09
CA SER A 12 2.46 -1.85 21.04
C SER A 12 1.48 -3.04 20.89
N ALA A 13 0.19 -2.77 20.68
CA ALA A 13 -0.84 -3.78 20.53
C ALA A 13 -0.68 -4.61 19.25
N LEU A 14 -0.05 -4.07 18.21
CA LEU A 14 0.31 -4.80 16.99
C LEU A 14 1.43 -5.85 17.19
N GLY A 15 2.18 -5.77 18.30
CA GLY A 15 3.22 -6.73 18.65
C GLY A 15 4.26 -6.93 17.55
N GLN A 16 4.65 -8.19 17.30
CA GLN A 16 5.65 -8.53 16.29
C GLN A 16 5.28 -8.05 14.89
N GLN A 17 4.00 -8.14 14.51
CA GLN A 17 3.56 -7.68 13.20
C GLN A 17 3.77 -6.17 13.02
N GLY A 18 3.53 -5.38 14.05
CA GLY A 18 3.82 -3.95 14.04
C GLY A 18 5.31 -3.66 13.88
N MET A 19 6.16 -4.43 14.57
CA MET A 19 7.62 -4.30 14.44
C MET A 19 8.10 -4.66 13.03
N ASP A 20 7.56 -5.72 12.44
CA ASP A 20 7.89 -6.13 11.06
C ASP A 20 7.43 -5.08 10.04
N ASP A 21 6.23 -4.52 10.23
CA ASP A 21 5.68 -3.46 9.39
C ASP A 21 6.52 -2.17 9.46
N ILE A 22 6.99 -1.79 10.65
CA ILE A 22 7.90 -0.65 10.85
C ILE A 22 9.24 -0.92 10.17
N ALA A 23 9.86 -2.07 10.46
CA ALA A 23 11.15 -2.45 9.90
C ALA A 23 11.12 -2.46 8.37
N TRP A 24 10.04 -2.99 7.77
CA TRP A 24 9.83 -2.91 6.33
C TRP A 24 9.67 -1.46 5.88
N SER A 25 8.67 -0.73 6.38
CA SER A 25 8.28 0.59 5.87
C SER A 25 9.39 1.64 6.00
N GLU A 26 10.19 1.59 7.06
CA GLU A 26 11.29 2.53 7.29
C GLU A 26 12.51 2.24 6.40
N ASN A 27 12.62 1.01 5.85
CA ASN A 27 13.74 0.60 5.01
C ASN A 27 13.39 0.37 3.53
N ILE A 28 12.14 0.66 3.11
CA ILE A 28 11.74 0.53 1.70
C ILE A 28 12.62 1.40 0.82
N LYS A 29 13.10 0.79 -0.27
CA LYS A 29 13.81 1.46 -1.35
C LYS A 29 12.98 1.41 -2.64
N PRO A 30 13.25 2.32 -3.59
CA PRO A 30 12.76 2.18 -4.96
C PRO A 30 13.11 0.82 -5.55
N PRO A 31 12.32 0.32 -6.52
CA PRO A 31 12.56 -0.99 -7.14
C PRO A 31 13.93 -1.01 -7.82
N GLU A 32 14.66 -2.11 -7.66
CA GLU A 32 16.04 -2.25 -8.18
C GLU A 32 16.07 -2.82 -9.60
N SER A 33 15.00 -3.50 -10.01
CA SER A 33 14.82 -4.08 -11.34
C SER A 33 13.44 -3.82 -11.94
N ALA A 34 13.31 -4.05 -13.24
CA ALA A 34 12.03 -3.99 -13.93
C ALA A 34 11.06 -5.08 -13.43
N GLU A 35 11.59 -6.24 -13.02
CA GLU A 35 10.86 -7.32 -12.38
C GLU A 35 10.29 -6.87 -11.01
N ASP A 36 11.11 -6.28 -10.13
CA ASP A 36 10.64 -5.79 -8.83
C ASP A 36 9.55 -4.73 -9.00
N PHE A 37 9.76 -3.80 -9.92
CA PHE A 37 8.76 -2.78 -10.27
C PHE A 37 7.44 -3.41 -10.70
N ALA A 38 7.50 -4.40 -11.60
CA ALA A 38 6.29 -5.05 -12.10
C ALA A 38 5.60 -5.84 -10.98
N PHE A 39 6.33 -6.62 -10.19
CA PHE A 39 5.75 -7.44 -9.13
C PHE A 39 5.06 -6.61 -8.04
N GLU A 40 5.61 -5.45 -7.68
CA GLU A 40 4.95 -4.53 -6.74
C GLU A 40 3.68 -3.91 -7.34
N ALA A 41 3.69 -3.49 -8.60
CA ALA A 41 2.49 -3.00 -9.28
C ALA A 41 1.40 -4.10 -9.35
N ILE A 42 1.79 -5.33 -9.64
CA ILE A 42 0.91 -6.51 -9.67
C ILE A 42 0.33 -6.78 -8.26
N PHE A 43 1.15 -6.72 -7.22
CA PHE A 43 0.71 -6.86 -5.84
C PHE A 43 -0.37 -5.83 -5.49
N VAL A 44 -0.19 -4.57 -5.88
CA VAL A 44 -1.18 -3.51 -5.66
C VAL A 44 -2.49 -3.76 -6.42
N ILE A 45 -2.42 -4.26 -7.66
CA ILE A 45 -3.62 -4.62 -8.45
C ILE A 45 -4.38 -5.76 -7.77
N CYS A 46 -3.68 -6.79 -7.29
CA CYS A 46 -4.27 -7.89 -6.53
C CYS A 46 -4.93 -7.40 -5.24
N ASN A 47 -4.34 -6.41 -4.56
CA ASN A 47 -4.87 -5.82 -3.32
C ASN A 47 -6.07 -4.89 -3.50
N SER A 48 -6.31 -4.37 -4.71
CA SER A 48 -7.40 -3.42 -4.93
C SER A 48 -8.79 -4.06 -4.74
N GLY A 49 -9.59 -3.54 -3.80
CA GLY A 49 -10.99 -3.93 -3.62
C GLY A 49 -11.25 -5.23 -2.84
N MET A 50 -10.28 -5.74 -2.07
CA MET A 50 -10.48 -6.93 -1.24
C MET A 50 -9.64 -6.93 0.06
N LYS A 51 -9.88 -7.90 0.94
CA LYS A 51 -9.06 -8.08 2.16
C LYS A 51 -7.63 -8.50 1.79
N ASN A 52 -6.63 -7.92 2.45
CA ASN A 52 -5.21 -8.21 2.20
C ASN A 52 -4.88 -9.72 2.26
N THR A 53 -5.45 -10.46 3.20
CA THR A 53 -5.21 -11.92 3.32
C THR A 53 -5.70 -12.71 2.10
N ILE A 54 -6.76 -12.25 1.43
CA ILE A 54 -7.24 -12.84 0.17
C ILE A 54 -6.37 -12.37 -0.99
N ALA A 55 -6.04 -11.07 -1.03
CA ALA A 55 -5.17 -10.50 -2.05
C ALA A 55 -3.82 -11.19 -2.12
N ARG A 56 -3.21 -11.51 -0.97
CA ARG A 56 -1.90 -12.18 -0.92
C ARG A 56 -1.94 -13.56 -1.58
N ARG A 57 -2.96 -14.38 -1.28
CA ARG A 57 -3.14 -15.69 -1.93
C ARG A 57 -3.42 -15.60 -3.43
N ILE A 58 -4.03 -14.51 -3.89
CA ILE A 58 -4.21 -14.27 -5.34
C ILE A 58 -2.87 -13.86 -5.93
N TYR A 59 -2.16 -12.93 -5.31
CA TYR A 59 -0.84 -12.49 -5.74
C TYR A 59 0.13 -13.67 -5.88
N ASP A 60 0.23 -14.56 -4.89
CA ASP A 60 1.15 -15.70 -4.93
C ASP A 60 0.92 -16.58 -6.18
N ARG A 61 -0.35 -16.86 -6.49
CA ARG A 61 -0.74 -17.62 -7.70
C ARG A 61 -0.45 -16.85 -8.98
N VAL A 62 -0.70 -15.55 -9.00
CA VAL A 62 -0.41 -14.68 -10.16
C VAL A 62 1.09 -14.60 -10.42
N ALA A 63 1.89 -14.41 -9.38
CA ALA A 63 3.34 -14.33 -9.47
C ALA A 63 3.94 -15.65 -9.99
N GLU A 64 3.42 -16.79 -9.53
CA GLU A 64 3.78 -18.11 -10.07
C GLU A 64 3.45 -18.20 -11.57
N GLN A 65 2.22 -17.88 -11.99
CA GLN A 65 1.80 -17.92 -13.41
C GLN A 65 2.68 -17.06 -14.30
N ILE A 66 2.98 -15.83 -13.86
CA ILE A 66 3.87 -14.91 -14.55
C ILE A 66 5.27 -15.50 -14.70
N SER A 67 5.81 -16.09 -13.64
CA SER A 67 7.16 -16.68 -13.62
C SER A 67 7.29 -17.88 -14.57
N ILE A 68 6.21 -18.63 -14.77
CA ILE A 68 6.18 -19.78 -15.70
C ILE A 68 5.64 -19.41 -17.09
N GLY A 69 5.39 -18.13 -17.36
CA GLY A 69 4.94 -17.64 -18.67
C GLY A 69 3.53 -18.07 -19.07
N LYS A 70 2.63 -18.30 -18.10
CA LYS A 70 1.24 -18.68 -18.36
C LYS A 70 0.26 -17.51 -18.17
N PRO A 71 -0.93 -17.56 -18.81
CA PRO A 71 -1.91 -16.49 -18.73
C PRO A 71 -2.44 -16.27 -17.31
N VAL A 72 -2.49 -15.00 -16.88
CA VAL A 72 -2.92 -14.61 -15.52
C VAL A 72 -4.41 -14.92 -15.30
N ARG A 73 -5.20 -14.85 -16.37
CA ARG A 73 -6.65 -15.14 -16.35
C ARG A 73 -7.00 -16.54 -15.85
N GLU A 74 -6.05 -17.50 -15.88
CA GLU A 74 -6.26 -18.86 -15.38
C GLU A 74 -6.36 -18.91 -13.85
N VAL A 75 -5.73 -17.96 -13.14
CA VAL A 75 -5.71 -17.91 -11.67
C VAL A 75 -6.38 -16.66 -11.09
N PHE A 76 -6.63 -15.65 -11.92
CA PHE A 76 -7.32 -14.42 -11.51
C PHE A 76 -8.51 -14.12 -12.43
N GLY A 77 -9.70 -14.50 -11.99
CA GLY A 77 -10.94 -14.40 -12.77
C GLY A 77 -11.46 -12.97 -13.06
N HIS A 78 -10.69 -11.92 -12.73
CA HIS A 78 -11.06 -10.55 -13.04
C HIS A 78 -10.40 -10.11 -14.36
N PRO A 79 -11.13 -10.04 -15.49
CA PRO A 79 -10.53 -9.89 -16.83
C PRO A 79 -9.73 -8.59 -16.98
N GLY A 80 -10.27 -7.46 -16.50
CA GLY A 80 -9.56 -6.17 -16.56
C GLY A 80 -8.25 -6.13 -15.77
N LYS A 81 -8.22 -6.73 -14.57
CA LYS A 81 -7.00 -6.84 -13.76
C LYS A 81 -5.98 -7.78 -14.37
N ALA A 82 -6.42 -8.93 -14.89
CA ALA A 82 -5.54 -9.87 -15.57
C ALA A 82 -4.86 -9.21 -16.78
N ALA A 83 -5.62 -8.52 -17.63
CA ALA A 83 -5.08 -7.80 -18.79
C ALA A 83 -4.10 -6.68 -18.38
N ALA A 84 -4.39 -5.95 -17.30
CA ALA A 84 -3.51 -4.92 -16.77
C ALA A 84 -2.18 -5.50 -16.25
N ILE A 85 -2.24 -6.60 -15.51
CA ILE A 85 -1.07 -7.33 -15.01
C ILE A 85 -0.19 -7.80 -16.18
N GLU A 86 -0.79 -8.43 -17.18
CA GLU A 86 -0.07 -8.92 -18.36
C GLU A 86 0.56 -7.76 -19.14
N THR A 87 -0.16 -6.64 -19.29
CA THR A 87 0.37 -5.42 -19.93
C THR A 87 1.56 -4.85 -19.18
N ILE A 88 1.50 -4.75 -17.85
CA ILE A 88 2.61 -4.27 -17.03
C ILE A 88 3.80 -5.21 -17.14
N TRP A 89 3.58 -6.52 -17.05
CA TRP A 89 4.65 -7.51 -17.13
C TRP A 89 5.37 -7.46 -18.48
N LEU A 90 4.63 -7.36 -19.59
CA LEU A 90 5.19 -7.28 -20.94
C LEU A 90 5.99 -6.00 -21.18
N ASN A 91 5.56 -4.87 -20.61
CA ASN A 91 6.18 -3.55 -20.83
C ASN A 91 7.09 -3.11 -19.68
N ARG A 92 7.39 -3.99 -18.72
CA ARG A 92 8.03 -3.64 -17.45
C ARG A 92 9.34 -2.87 -17.59
N ALA A 93 10.15 -3.20 -18.59
CA ALA A 93 11.43 -2.51 -18.81
C ALA A 93 11.26 -1.03 -19.19
N ASP A 94 10.32 -0.71 -20.09
CA ASP A 94 9.99 0.68 -20.46
C ASP A 94 9.36 1.41 -19.28
N LEU A 95 8.37 0.79 -18.63
CA LEU A 95 7.68 1.38 -17.49
C LEU A 95 8.64 1.69 -16.34
N PHE A 96 9.57 0.78 -16.05
CA PHE A 96 10.63 0.96 -15.07
C PHE A 96 11.55 2.14 -15.42
N ALA A 97 12.04 2.21 -16.65
CA ALA A 97 12.89 3.32 -17.09
C ALA A 97 12.17 4.67 -16.97
N ARG A 98 10.90 4.73 -17.41
CA ARG A 98 10.07 5.93 -17.32
C ARG A 98 9.75 6.32 -15.89
N TYR A 99 9.55 5.34 -15.00
CA TYR A 99 9.38 5.59 -13.57
C TYR A 99 10.57 6.38 -13.03
N PHE A 100 11.81 5.97 -13.33
CA PHE A 100 13.02 6.66 -12.84
C PHE A 100 13.21 8.06 -13.43
N THR A 101 12.77 8.31 -14.65
CA THR A 101 12.84 9.65 -15.27
C THR A 101 11.65 10.56 -14.95
N ALA A 102 10.56 10.02 -14.38
CA ALA A 102 9.37 10.81 -14.05
C ALA A 102 9.67 11.86 -12.98
N ALA A 103 9.20 13.10 -13.19
CA ALA A 103 9.32 14.18 -12.21
C ALA A 103 8.44 13.93 -10.98
N ASP A 104 7.21 13.44 -11.20
CA ASP A 104 6.28 13.05 -10.15
C ASP A 104 6.07 11.53 -10.19
N LYS A 105 6.61 10.85 -9.17
CA LYS A 105 6.51 9.38 -9.05
C LYS A 105 5.08 8.92 -8.73
N VAL A 106 4.32 9.71 -7.98
CA VAL A 106 2.95 9.37 -7.58
C VAL A 106 2.02 9.46 -8.78
N GLU A 107 2.13 10.53 -9.57
CA GLU A 107 1.35 10.64 -10.80
C GLU A 107 1.81 9.66 -11.88
N PHE A 108 3.10 9.33 -11.95
CA PHE A 108 3.54 8.24 -12.81
C PHE A 108 2.85 6.93 -12.44
N CYS A 109 2.74 6.58 -11.16
CA CYS A 109 2.04 5.37 -10.73
C CYS A 109 0.59 5.34 -11.23
N ALA A 110 -0.10 6.49 -11.26
CA ALA A 110 -1.48 6.60 -11.79
C ALA A 110 -1.60 6.36 -13.30
N SER A 111 -0.49 6.42 -14.04
CA SER A 111 -0.48 6.14 -15.49
C SER A 111 -0.47 4.64 -15.80
N LEU A 112 -0.19 3.79 -14.80
CA LEU A 112 -0.13 2.34 -14.99
C LEU A 112 -1.53 1.74 -15.14
N PRO A 113 -1.69 0.70 -15.98
CA PRO A 113 -2.95 -0.02 -16.12
C PRO A 113 -3.52 -0.46 -14.76
N TRP A 114 -4.78 -0.11 -14.49
CA TRP A 114 -5.50 -0.47 -13.26
C TRP A 114 -5.00 0.16 -11.94
N ILE A 115 -3.99 1.02 -11.99
CA ILE A 115 -3.59 1.86 -10.87
C ILE A 115 -4.30 3.21 -11.02
N GLY A 116 -5.09 3.61 -10.02
CA GLY A 116 -5.96 4.78 -10.08
C GLY A 116 -5.76 5.73 -8.90
N GLY A 117 -6.73 6.62 -8.69
CA GLY A 117 -6.62 7.75 -7.76
C GLY A 117 -6.22 7.40 -6.32
N ILE A 118 -6.60 6.23 -5.81
CA ILE A 118 -6.19 5.75 -4.46
C ILE A 118 -5.00 4.79 -4.55
N THR A 119 -5.01 3.84 -5.49
CA THR A 119 -3.97 2.80 -5.56
C THR A 119 -2.62 3.33 -6.02
N LYS A 120 -2.55 4.51 -6.66
CA LYS A 120 -1.29 5.20 -6.95
C LYS A 120 -0.46 5.48 -5.71
N PHE A 121 -1.12 5.85 -4.60
CA PHE A 121 -0.43 6.10 -3.32
C PHE A 121 0.05 4.79 -2.69
N HIS A 122 -0.69 3.68 -2.87
CA HIS A 122 -0.21 2.37 -2.43
C HIS A 122 1.11 2.00 -3.11
N LEU A 123 1.14 2.12 -4.45
CA LEU A 123 2.29 1.74 -5.23
C LEU A 123 3.47 2.68 -4.97
N ALA A 124 3.24 3.99 -4.95
CA ALA A 124 4.29 4.97 -4.67
C ALA A 124 4.92 4.73 -3.28
N LYS A 125 4.10 4.41 -2.27
CA LYS A 125 4.58 4.05 -0.94
C LYS A 125 5.42 2.77 -0.94
N ASN A 126 5.00 1.73 -1.66
CA ASN A 126 5.77 0.49 -1.83
C ASN A 126 7.10 0.71 -2.58
N PHE A 127 7.19 1.78 -3.37
CA PHE A 127 8.45 2.24 -3.99
C PHE A 127 9.23 3.26 -3.15
N GLY A 128 8.81 3.46 -1.89
CA GLY A 128 9.55 4.26 -0.91
C GLY A 128 9.10 5.70 -0.77
N ALA A 129 8.11 6.18 -1.53
CA ALA A 129 7.58 7.54 -1.33
C ALA A 129 6.97 7.69 0.07
N ASP A 130 7.19 8.84 0.70
CA ASP A 130 6.65 9.12 2.03
C ASP A 130 5.23 9.69 1.96
N VAL A 131 4.29 8.86 1.52
CA VAL A 131 2.88 9.24 1.32
C VAL A 131 1.94 8.27 2.02
N ALA A 132 0.85 8.82 2.56
CA ALA A 132 -0.28 8.06 3.05
C ALA A 132 -1.25 7.73 1.92
N LYS A 133 -1.80 6.52 1.95
CA LYS A 133 -2.84 6.05 1.03
C LYS A 133 -4.21 6.38 1.65
N PRO A 134 -5.02 7.24 1.01
CA PRO A 134 -6.34 7.62 1.53
C PRO A 134 -7.38 6.52 1.26
N ASP A 135 -7.18 5.33 1.84
CA ASP A 135 -8.17 4.27 1.79
C ASP A 135 -9.31 4.48 2.79
N VAL A 136 -10.30 3.59 2.73
CA VAL A 136 -11.51 3.70 3.54
C VAL A 136 -11.26 3.76 5.06
N HIS A 137 -10.17 3.16 5.57
CA HIS A 137 -9.87 3.20 7.01
C HIS A 137 -9.23 4.52 7.39
N LEU A 138 -8.17 4.90 6.70
CA LEU A 138 -7.43 6.13 6.98
C LEU A 138 -8.26 7.38 6.70
N GLN A 139 -9.06 7.37 5.63
CA GLN A 139 -9.97 8.45 5.30
C GLN A 139 -10.98 8.69 6.43
N ARG A 140 -11.59 7.62 6.98
CA ARG A 140 -12.54 7.76 8.10
C ARG A 140 -11.87 8.26 9.37
N LEU A 141 -10.65 7.81 9.68
CA LEU A 141 -9.90 8.31 10.83
C LEU A 141 -9.57 9.80 10.67
N ALA A 142 -9.15 10.22 9.47
CA ALA A 142 -8.79 11.60 9.17
C ALA A 142 -10.01 12.55 9.17
N GLU A 143 -11.15 12.11 8.64
CA GLU A 143 -12.41 12.88 8.65
C GLU A 143 -12.86 13.25 10.07
N ARG A 144 -12.60 12.39 11.06
CA ARG A 144 -12.90 12.68 12.48
C ARG A 144 -12.04 13.78 13.08
N GLU A 145 -10.92 14.10 12.43
CA GLU A 145 -10.03 15.21 12.78
C GLU A 145 -10.23 16.42 11.85
N GLY A 146 -11.07 16.31 10.81
CA GLY A 146 -11.27 17.36 9.82
C GLY A 146 -10.07 17.57 8.90
N VAL A 147 -9.22 16.56 8.72
CA VAL A 147 -7.98 16.62 7.92
C VAL A 147 -7.94 15.54 6.84
N THR A 148 -6.92 15.60 5.98
CA THR A 148 -6.64 14.53 5.00
C THR A 148 -5.88 13.37 5.65
N ALA A 149 -5.91 12.18 5.02
CA ALA A 149 -5.12 11.03 5.49
C ALA A 149 -3.61 11.35 5.58
N GLN A 150 -3.08 12.12 4.63
CA GLN A 150 -1.70 12.59 4.63
C GLN A 150 -1.40 13.44 5.87
N LEU A 151 -2.21 14.48 6.12
CA LEU A 151 -2.01 15.38 7.27
C LEU A 151 -2.14 14.65 8.62
N LEU A 152 -3.06 13.69 8.71
CA LEU A 152 -3.17 12.83 9.90
C LEU A 152 -1.88 12.03 10.14
N CYS A 153 -1.32 11.45 9.07
CA CYS A 153 -0.10 10.66 9.17
C CYS A 153 1.14 11.53 9.45
N GLU A 154 1.27 12.68 8.79
CA GLU A 154 2.37 13.65 9.00
C GLU A 154 2.40 14.19 10.43
N ARG A 155 1.24 14.53 11.00
CA ARG A 155 1.16 15.00 12.41
C ARG A 155 1.69 13.95 13.40
N LEU A 156 1.33 12.69 13.20
CA LEU A 156 1.78 11.60 14.07
C LEU A 156 3.24 11.24 13.80
N ALA A 157 3.69 11.32 12.55
CA ALA A 157 5.08 11.16 12.13
C ALA A 157 5.98 12.19 12.83
N GLU A 158 5.62 13.47 12.80
CA GLU A 158 6.35 14.55 13.50
C GLU A 158 6.54 14.26 15.00
N ALA A 159 5.52 13.71 15.65
CA ALA A 159 5.56 13.41 17.09
C ALA A 159 6.30 12.10 17.44
N THR A 160 6.53 11.21 16.48
CA THR A 160 7.08 9.88 16.70
C THR A 160 8.46 9.67 16.09
N GLY A 161 8.83 10.50 15.11
CA GLY A 161 10.04 10.34 14.30
C GLY A 161 9.91 9.30 13.18
N TYR A 162 8.73 8.68 13.01
CA TYR A 162 8.47 7.80 11.89
C TYR A 162 8.18 8.59 10.62
N ARG A 163 8.24 7.90 9.49
CA ARG A 163 7.69 8.35 8.22
C ARG A 163 6.16 8.42 8.23
N ALA A 164 5.57 9.33 7.45
CA ALA A 164 4.12 9.35 7.24
C ALA A 164 3.61 8.02 6.64
N ALA A 165 4.38 7.43 5.73
CA ALA A 165 4.14 6.10 5.17
C ALA A 165 4.09 5.00 6.25
N THR A 166 4.92 5.09 7.29
CA THR A 166 4.97 4.10 8.37
C THR A 166 3.79 4.26 9.32
N VAL A 167 3.40 5.50 9.63
CA VAL A 167 2.16 5.78 10.37
C VAL A 167 0.93 5.23 9.64
N ASP A 168 0.85 5.45 8.32
CA ASP A 168 -0.20 4.88 7.46
C ASP A 168 -0.29 3.35 7.62
N VAL A 169 0.85 2.65 7.51
CA VAL A 169 0.89 1.19 7.61
C VAL A 169 0.38 0.72 8.97
N LEU A 170 0.82 1.36 10.06
CA LEU A 170 0.42 0.98 11.42
C LEU A 170 -1.07 1.22 11.67
N LEU A 171 -1.59 2.39 11.30
CA LEU A 171 -3.01 2.69 11.46
C LEU A 171 -3.89 1.78 10.59
N TRP A 172 -3.47 1.53 9.36
CA TRP A 172 -4.18 0.61 8.48
C TRP A 172 -4.20 -0.81 9.06
N ARG A 173 -3.05 -1.29 9.55
CA ARG A 173 -2.93 -2.62 10.17
C ARG A 173 -3.81 -2.73 11.41
N ALA A 174 -3.80 -1.71 12.25
CA ALA A 174 -4.63 -1.66 13.45
C ALA A 174 -6.13 -1.71 13.12
N CYS A 175 -6.56 -1.02 12.06
CA CYS A 175 -7.92 -1.12 11.55
C CYS A 175 -8.25 -2.52 11.01
N ALA A 176 -7.34 -3.11 10.24
CA ALA A 176 -7.52 -4.43 9.66
C ALA A 176 -7.60 -5.54 10.73
N ASN A 177 -6.87 -5.39 11.82
CA ASN A 177 -6.83 -6.32 12.95
C ASN A 177 -7.91 -6.04 14.02
N GLY A 178 -8.67 -4.95 13.90
CA GLY A 178 -9.72 -4.59 14.85
C GLY A 178 -9.21 -3.94 16.15
N ILE A 179 -7.95 -3.51 16.21
CA ILE A 179 -7.37 -2.79 17.35
C ILE A 179 -7.97 -1.38 17.44
N ILE A 180 -8.26 -0.74 16.30
CA ILE A 180 -8.98 0.53 16.25
C ILE A 180 -10.12 0.44 15.24
N ASN A 181 -11.33 0.82 15.64
CA ASN A 181 -12.45 0.90 14.72
C ASN A 181 -12.42 2.22 13.94
N SER A 182 -12.06 2.15 12.66
CA SER A 182 -12.02 3.32 11.76
C SER A 182 -13.30 4.18 11.74
N ARG A 183 -14.48 3.62 12.05
CA ARG A 183 -15.75 4.38 12.09
C ARG A 183 -15.90 5.15 13.41
N THR A 184 -15.61 4.50 14.54
CA THR A 184 -15.86 5.06 15.89
C THR A 184 -14.63 5.67 16.54
N GLY A 185 -13.44 5.46 15.98
CA GLY A 185 -12.15 5.90 16.54
C GLY A 185 -11.81 5.23 17.87
N GLU A 186 -12.63 4.27 18.32
CA GLU A 186 -12.42 3.54 19.57
C GLU A 186 -11.28 2.55 19.39
N VAL A 187 -10.38 2.55 20.37
CA VAL A 187 -9.25 1.64 20.45
C VAL A 187 -9.63 0.54 21.43
N PHE A 188 -9.48 -0.71 21.01
CA PHE A 188 -9.76 -1.89 21.81
C PHE A 188 -8.45 -2.48 22.33
N ALA A 189 -8.47 -2.85 23.61
CA ALA A 189 -7.40 -3.57 24.29
C ALA A 189 -7.52 -5.08 24.06
#